data_AF-X1IJ00-F1
#
_entry.id   AF-X1IJ00-F1
#
_cell.length_a   1.000
_cell.length_b   1.000
_cell.length_c   1.000
_cell.angle_alpha   90.00
_cell.angle_beta   90.00
_cell.angle_gamma   90.00
#
_symmetry.space_group_name_H-M   'P 1'
#
loop_
_entity.id
_entity.type
_entity.pdbx_description
1 polymer ?
#
loop_
_entity_poly.entity_id
_entity_poly.type
_entity_poly.pdbx_seq_one_letter_code
_entity_poly.pdbx_strand_id
1 'polypeptide(L)' 'MDMTDSDFVHLHLHSDYSLLDGMCRLEEAVEKALQLGMPALALTDH' A
#
# COMPACT_ATOMS: atom_id res chain seq x y z
N MET A 1 -10.59 -20.15 -6.63
CA MET A 1 -10.31 -19.01 -5.74
C MET A 1 -10.55 -17.78 -6.59
N ASP A 2 -11.74 -17.21 -6.47
CA ASP A 2 -12.09 -15.99 -7.21
C ASP A 2 -11.46 -14.83 -6.43
N MET A 3 -10.23 -14.45 -6.80
CA MET A 3 -9.61 -13.24 -6.27
C MET A 3 -10.31 -12.09 -6.99
N THR A 4 -11.29 -11.48 -6.32
CA THR A 4 -11.88 -10.24 -6.78
C THR A 4 -10.82 -9.15 -6.68
N ASP A 5 -10.08 -9.00 -7.77
CA ASP A 5 -9.08 -7.96 -7.93
C ASP A 5 -9.80 -6.61 -7.88
N SER A 6 -9.35 -5.73 -7.00
CA SER A 6 -9.92 -4.39 -6.88
C SER A 6 -9.49 -3.55 -8.10
N ASP A 7 -10.45 -2.89 -8.75
CA ASP A 7 -10.21 -1.98 -9.90
C ASP A 7 -9.36 -0.74 -9.53
N PHE A 8 -8.84 -0.66 -8.31
CA PHE A 8 -8.10 0.47 -7.77
C PHE A 8 -6.77 0.03 -7.18
N VAL A 9 -5.72 0.77 -7.52
CA VAL A 9 -4.34 0.48 -7.13
C VAL A 9 -3.70 1.76 -6.60
N HIS A 10 -3.07 1.70 -5.42
CA HIS A 10 -2.39 2.87 -4.86
C HIS A 10 -1.01 3.02 -5.50
N LEU A 11 -0.81 4.11 -6.25
CA LEU A 11 0.43 4.38 -6.98
C LEU A 11 1.34 5.43 -6.32
N HIS A 12 0.90 6.01 -5.22
CA HIS A 12 1.64 7.03 -4.49
C HIS A 12 1.43 6.80 -2.99
N LEU A 13 2.44 6.26 -2.31
CA LEU A 13 2.40 5.98 -0.87
C LEU A 13 3.74 6.37 -0.24
N HIS A 14 3.69 7.04 0.91
CA HIS A 14 4.87 7.33 1.72
C HIS A 14 4.87 6.41 2.95
N SER A 15 5.98 5.69 3.16
CA SER A 15 6.22 4.87 4.34
C SER A 15 6.78 5.68 5.50
N ASP A 16 6.87 5.07 6.66
CA ASP A 16 7.56 5.55 7.86
C ASP A 16 9.05 5.88 7.65
N TYR A 17 9.65 5.47 6.54
CA TYR A 17 11.01 5.89 6.16
C TYR A 17 11.05 7.34 5.62
N SER A 18 9.91 7.91 5.21
CA SER A 18 9.79 9.33 4.86
C SER A 18 9.84 10.18 6.14
N LEU A 19 11.04 10.67 6.49
CA LEU A 19 11.41 11.36 7.74
C LEU A 19 10.51 12.52 8.21
N LEU A 20 9.63 13.05 7.36
CA LEU A 20 8.76 14.20 7.66
C LEU A 20 7.25 13.89 7.65
N ASP A 21 6.78 12.83 6.97
CA ASP A 21 5.34 12.56 6.75
C ASP A 21 4.95 11.07 6.80
N GLY A 22 5.90 10.17 7.05
CA GLY A 22 5.68 8.73 7.09
C GLY A 22 4.93 8.23 8.32
N MET A 23 3.60 8.16 8.29
CA MET A 23 2.81 7.56 9.39
C MET A 23 2.45 6.09 9.17
N CYS A 24 2.82 5.48 8.04
CA CYS A 24 2.40 4.14 7.68
C CYS A 24 3.58 3.16 7.64
N ARG A 25 3.56 2.15 8.52
CA ARG A 25 4.55 1.06 8.52
C ARG A 25 4.32 0.18 7.29
N LEU A 26 5.39 -0.16 6.58
CA LEU A 26 5.31 -0.91 5.32
C LEU A 26 4.55 -2.24 5.46
N GLU A 27 4.76 -2.98 6.55
CA GLU A 27 4.08 -4.25 6.82
C GLU A 27 2.56 -4.07 6.91
N GLU A 28 2.11 -3.04 7.61
CA GLU A 28 0.69 -2.72 7.78
C GLU A 28 0.05 -2.27 6.45
N ALA A 29 0.79 -1.52 5.62
CA ALA A 29 0.34 -1.09 4.30
C ALA A 29 0.12 -2.28 3.35
N VAL A 30 1.05 -3.24 3.35
CA VAL A 30 0.95 -4.45 2.53
C VAL A 30 -0.20 -5.33 3.01
N GLU A 31 -0.36 -5.52 4.32
CA GLU A 31 -1.47 -6.30 4.88
C GLU A 31 -2.82 -5.66 4.54
N LYS A 32 -2.91 -4.33 4.56
CA LYS A 32 -4.10 -3.58 4.15
C LYS A 32 -4.41 -3.76 2.67
N ALA A 33 -3.41 -3.69 1.79
CA ALA A 33 -3.57 -3.89 0.36
C ALA A 33 -4.10 -5.30 0.05
N LEU A 34 -3.59 -6.32 0.74
CA LEU A 34 -4.08 -7.70 0.63
C LEU A 34 -5.54 -7.84 1.10
N GLN A 35 -5.90 -7.24 2.24
CA GLN A 35 -7.28 -7.25 2.75
C GLN A 35 -8.26 -6.56 1.80
N LEU A 36 -7.80 -5.54 1.08
CA LEU A 36 -8.60 -4.78 0.11
C LEU A 36 -8.65 -5.43 -1.29
N GLY A 37 -7.92 -6.53 -1.51
CA GLY A 37 -7.84 -7.19 -2.81
C GLY A 37 -7.08 -6.37 -3.85
N MET A 38 -6.12 -5.54 -3.44
CA MET A 38 -5.28 -4.77 -4.35
C MET A 38 -4.19 -5.66 -4.95
N PRO A 39 -4.10 -5.81 -6.29
CA PRO A 39 -3.07 -6.64 -6.94
C PRO A 39 -1.66 -6.10 -6.74
N ALA A 40 -1.53 -4.79 -6.57
CA ALA A 40 -0.26 -4.09 -6.48
C ALA A 40 -0.37 -2.87 -5.56
N LEU A 41 0.78 -2.41 -5.10
CA LEU A 41 0.94 -1.23 -4.26
C LEU A 41 2.28 -0.58 -4.63
N ALA A 42 2.29 0.72 -4.95
CA ALA A 42 3.53 1.45 -5.18
C ALA A 42 3.91 2.25 -3.95
N LEU A 43 5.19 2.19 -3.59
CA LEU A 43 5.81 2.99 -2.54
C LEU A 43 6.70 4.05 -3.18
N THR A 44 6.46 5.31 -2.85
CA THR A 44 7.09 6.49 -3.44
C THR A 44 7.57 7.42 -2.33
N ASP A 45 8.54 6.97 -1.55
CA ASP A 45 9.12 7.74 -0.45
C ASP A 45 9.88 9.00 -0.91
N HIS A 46 10.11 9.90 0.05
CA HIS A 46 10.79 11.18 -0.13
C HIS A 46 12.25 11.15 0.33
#